data_AF-A0A8R7QII9-F1
#
_entry.id   AF-A0A8R7QII9-F1
#
_cell.length_a   1.000
_cell.length_b   1.000
_cell.length_c   1.000
_cell.angle_alpha   90.00
_cell.angle_beta   90.00
_cell.angle_gamma   90.00
#
_symmetry.space_group_name_H-M   'P 1'
#
loop_
_entity.id
_entity.type
_entity.pdbx_description
1 polymer ?
#
loop_
_entity_poly.entity_id
_entity_poly.type
_entity_poly.pdbx_seq_one_letter_code
_entity_poly.pdbx_strand_id
1 'polypeptide(L)'
;MGTPIIQVKTIHVSSVILAAKSSFFLKLFSNGMKESGQTQATVRVADSEEKAFMELLGFMYSGKLTPTEPTLLLDILMAADKFEVVSCMKLCGQRLIDLSMNLESAVRCLDLPCCISMADALQEAAQKFFAESGRYKKFPEFQDELMRVPFLGIMAILTRNDLEVASEVAAYDFVIRWACSWYPDSEESRRILSSFLIPTVSVHKANALLSDFIQSMKSILKQ
;
A
#
# COMPACT_ATOMS: atom_id res chain seq x y z
N MET A 1 -2.42 29.95 13.09
CA MET A 1 -3.41 29.02 12.54
C MET A 1 -4.16 29.75 11.43
N GLY A 2 -3.81 29.53 10.17
CA GLY A 2 -4.52 30.15 9.04
C GLY A 2 -5.91 29.52 8.88
N THR A 3 -6.93 30.33 8.57
CA THR A 3 -8.26 29.81 8.23
C THR A 3 -8.17 28.97 6.95
N PRO A 4 -8.76 27.76 6.91
CA PRO A 4 -8.74 26.94 5.71
C PRO A 4 -9.39 27.71 4.55
N ILE A 5 -8.66 27.86 3.45
CA ILE A 5 -9.17 28.51 2.23
C ILE A 5 -10.11 27.52 1.56
N ILE A 6 -11.40 27.83 1.55
CA ILE A 6 -12.41 27.00 0.88
C ILE A 6 -12.47 27.42 -0.59
N GLN A 7 -12.07 26.52 -1.49
CA GLN A 7 -12.29 26.67 -2.93
C GLN A 7 -13.60 25.99 -3.32
N VAL A 8 -14.44 26.68 -4.10
CA VAL A 8 -15.71 26.15 -4.61
C VAL A 8 -15.60 26.00 -6.12
N LYS A 9 -15.75 24.77 -6.61
CA LYS A 9 -15.74 24.44 -8.03
C LYS A 9 -17.09 23.86 -8.43
N THR A 10 -17.80 24.54 -9.33
CA THR A 10 -19.09 24.08 -9.83
C THR A 10 -18.90 23.17 -11.03
N ILE A 11 -19.47 21.97 -10.97
CA ILE A 11 -19.48 21.00 -12.06
C ILE A 11 -20.92 20.62 -12.41
N HIS A 12 -21.21 20.50 -13.70
CA HIS A 12 -22.52 20.03 -14.17
C HIS A 12 -22.49 18.52 -14.35
N VAL A 13 -23.40 17.84 -13.68
CA VAL A 13 -23.51 16.38 -13.68
C VAL A 13 -24.97 15.94 -13.79
N SER A 14 -25.20 14.75 -14.33
CA SER A 14 -26.44 14.01 -14.25
C SER A 14 -26.53 13.25 -12.92
N SER A 15 -27.45 13.67 -12.06
CA SER A 15 -27.74 12.99 -10.79
C SER A 15 -28.15 11.52 -11.00
N VAL A 16 -28.86 11.23 -12.10
CA VAL A 16 -29.29 9.87 -12.46
C VAL A 16 -28.09 8.96 -12.72
N ILE A 17 -27.08 9.44 -13.46
CA ILE A 17 -25.87 8.65 -13.75
C ILE A 17 -25.10 8.39 -12.45
N LEU A 18 -24.89 9.41 -11.63
CA LEU A 18 -24.16 9.26 -10.37
C LEU A 18 -24.89 8.32 -9.40
N ALA A 19 -26.20 8.49 -9.21
CA ALA A 19 -27.02 7.63 -8.36
C ALA A 19 -27.04 6.16 -8.83
N ALA A 20 -27.01 5.93 -10.14
CA ALA A 20 -26.94 4.57 -10.69
C ALA A 20 -25.59 3.87 -10.44
N LYS A 21 -24.51 4.63 -10.20
CA LYS A 21 -23.15 4.10 -10.04
C LYS A 21 -22.63 4.12 -8.61
N SER A 22 -23.27 4.90 -7.73
CA SER A 22 -22.82 5.16 -6.37
C SER A 22 -24.01 5.17 -5.42
N SER A 23 -23.98 4.29 -4.42
CA SER A 23 -24.99 4.31 -3.35
C SER A 23 -24.90 5.56 -2.47
N PHE A 24 -23.72 6.20 -2.35
CA PHE A 24 -23.57 7.50 -1.72
C PHE A 24 -24.38 8.57 -2.47
N PHE A 25 -24.18 8.70 -3.79
CA PHE A 25 -24.91 9.70 -4.58
C PHE A 25 -26.40 9.37 -4.71
N LEU A 26 -26.77 8.09 -4.73
CA LEU A 26 -28.18 7.69 -4.66
C LEU A 26 -28.82 8.26 -3.39
N LYS A 27 -28.25 7.98 -2.22
CA LYS A 27 -28.73 8.50 -0.92
C LYS A 27 -28.78 10.03 -0.92
N LEU A 28 -27.72 10.68 -1.44
CA LEU A 28 -27.63 12.15 -1.51
C LEU A 28 -28.80 12.76 -2.29
N PHE A 29 -29.24 12.12 -3.38
CA PHE A 29 -30.30 12.64 -4.25
C PHE A 29 -31.70 12.11 -3.91
N SER A 30 -31.84 10.95 -3.27
CA SER A 30 -33.15 10.30 -3.01
C SER A 30 -33.72 10.51 -1.60
N ASN A 31 -32.89 10.75 -0.57
CA ASN A 31 -33.31 10.54 0.83
C ASN A 31 -33.69 11.80 1.61
N GLY A 32 -34.50 12.72 1.04
CA GLY A 32 -35.11 13.82 1.81
C GLY A 32 -34.11 14.72 2.58
N MET A 33 -32.83 14.65 2.25
CA MET A 33 -31.82 15.58 2.74
C MET A 33 -32.12 16.96 2.16
N LYS A 34 -31.58 18.04 2.74
CA LYS A 34 -31.87 19.42 2.29
C LYS A 34 -31.67 19.59 0.77
N GLU A 35 -30.81 18.76 0.18
CA GLU A 35 -30.37 18.73 -1.21
C GLU A 35 -31.31 17.96 -2.17
N SER A 36 -32.24 17.11 -1.70
CA SER A 36 -33.05 16.26 -2.60
C SER A 36 -34.04 17.04 -3.48
N GLY A 37 -34.31 18.31 -3.13
CA GLY A 37 -35.08 19.26 -3.94
C GLY A 37 -34.24 20.38 -4.55
N GLN A 38 -32.92 20.35 -4.40
CA GLN A 38 -32.02 21.41 -4.87
C GLN A 38 -31.40 21.06 -6.21
N THR A 39 -31.26 22.05 -7.08
CA THR A 39 -30.53 21.92 -8.35
C THR A 39 -29.01 21.87 -8.16
N GLN A 40 -28.52 22.08 -6.94
CA GLN A 40 -27.11 22.07 -6.58
C GLN A 40 -26.90 21.25 -5.31
N ALA A 41 -25.89 20.38 -5.32
CA ALA A 41 -25.43 19.64 -4.15
C ALA A 41 -23.95 19.92 -3.94
N THR A 42 -23.54 20.10 -2.69
CA THR A 42 -22.15 20.41 -2.33
C THR A 42 -21.51 19.19 -1.68
N VAL A 43 -20.42 18.71 -2.28
CA VAL A 43 -19.59 17.64 -1.72
C VAL A 43 -18.26 18.26 -1.28
N ARG A 44 -17.81 17.94 -0.07
CA ARG A 44 -16.50 18.36 0.43
C ARG A 44 -15.47 17.30 0.05
N VAL A 45 -14.42 17.76 -0.62
CA VAL A 45 -13.28 16.94 -1.06
C VAL A 45 -12.03 17.67 -0.59
N ALA A 46 -11.04 16.93 -0.06
CA ALA A 46 -9.76 17.55 0.29
C ALA A 46 -8.99 17.91 -0.98
N ASP A 47 -8.15 18.95 -0.95
CA ASP A 47 -7.36 19.35 -2.11
C ASP A 47 -6.50 18.20 -2.66
N SER A 48 -5.96 17.35 -1.76
CA SER A 48 -5.20 16.15 -2.12
C SER A 48 -6.04 15.07 -2.81
N GLU A 49 -7.36 15.06 -2.61
CA GLU A 49 -8.30 14.10 -3.20
C GLU A 49 -8.91 14.61 -4.52
N GLU A 50 -8.79 15.90 -4.87
CA GLU A 50 -9.50 16.50 -6.02
C GLU A 50 -9.24 15.72 -7.31
N LYS A 51 -7.97 15.42 -7.61
CA LYS A 51 -7.59 14.71 -8.83
C LYS A 51 -8.24 13.32 -8.91
N ALA A 52 -8.18 12.55 -7.81
CA ALA A 52 -8.78 11.22 -7.74
C ALA A 52 -10.31 11.27 -7.83
N PHE A 53 -10.93 12.28 -7.22
CA PHE A 53 -12.37 12.49 -7.33
C PHE A 53 -12.81 12.82 -8.75
N MET A 54 -12.06 13.68 -9.47
CA MET A 54 -12.34 14.01 -10.86
C MET A 54 -12.22 12.79 -11.78
N GLU A 55 -11.21 11.94 -11.57
CA GLU A 55 -11.06 10.66 -12.29
C GLU A 55 -12.21 9.70 -11.98
N LEU A 56 -12.65 9.62 -10.72
CA LEU A 56 -13.80 8.82 -10.31
C LEU A 56 -15.10 9.29 -10.98
N LEU A 57 -15.32 10.60 -11.08
CA LEU A 57 -16.43 11.17 -11.83
C LEU A 57 -16.34 10.76 -13.30
N GLY A 58 -15.18 10.91 -13.93
CA GLY A 58 -14.95 10.48 -15.32
C GLY A 58 -15.24 8.99 -15.53
N PHE A 59 -14.85 8.15 -14.58
CA PHE A 59 -15.16 6.72 -14.58
C PHE A 59 -16.67 6.45 -14.51
N MET A 60 -17.44 7.16 -13.68
CA MET A 60 -18.88 6.94 -13.57
C MET A 60 -19.64 7.21 -14.88
N TYR A 61 -19.13 8.12 -15.73
CA TYR A 61 -19.70 8.37 -17.06
C TYR A 61 -19.19 7.42 -18.14
N SER A 62 -17.89 7.13 -18.14
CA SER A 62 -17.25 6.41 -19.25
C SER A 62 -17.11 4.90 -19.01
N GLY A 63 -17.14 4.46 -17.75
CA GLY A 63 -16.79 3.11 -17.32
C GLY A 63 -15.30 2.77 -17.46
N LYS A 64 -14.44 3.76 -17.72
CA LYS A 64 -13.01 3.56 -18.02
C LYS A 64 -12.14 4.28 -17.00
N LEU A 65 -11.04 3.62 -16.60
CA LEU A 65 -9.94 4.26 -15.88
C LEU A 65 -8.83 4.57 -16.87
N THR A 66 -8.52 5.85 -17.03
CA THR A 66 -7.40 6.35 -17.83
C THR A 66 -6.05 6.33 -17.11
N PRO A 67 -5.97 6.49 -15.77
CA PRO A 67 -4.67 6.48 -15.07
C PRO A 67 -3.96 5.14 -15.11
N THR A 68 -2.65 5.19 -15.32
CA THR A 68 -1.72 4.05 -15.23
C THR A 68 -0.73 4.19 -14.08
N GLU A 69 -0.75 5.32 -13.36
CA GLU A 69 0.13 5.58 -12.24
C GLU A 69 -0.39 4.89 -10.97
N PRO A 70 0.38 3.99 -10.32
CA PRO A 70 -0.09 3.22 -9.17
C PRO A 70 -0.57 4.06 -7.97
N THR A 71 0.12 5.15 -7.65
CA THR A 71 -0.25 6.05 -6.54
C THR A 71 -1.59 6.73 -6.79
N LEU A 72 -1.82 7.24 -8.00
CA LEU A 72 -3.11 7.81 -8.38
C LEU A 72 -4.22 6.75 -8.42
N LEU A 73 -3.94 5.53 -8.86
CA LEU A 73 -4.91 4.43 -8.81
C LEU A 73 -5.31 4.08 -7.38
N LEU A 74 -4.37 4.15 -6.42
CA LEU A 74 -4.68 4.02 -4.99
C LEU A 74 -5.54 5.19 -4.50
N ASP A 75 -5.24 6.42 -4.88
CA ASP A 75 -6.07 7.57 -4.50
C ASP A 75 -7.51 7.44 -5.04
N ILE A 76 -7.65 6.94 -6.28
CA ILE A 76 -8.96 6.66 -6.88
C ILE A 76 -9.65 5.49 -6.17
N LEU A 77 -8.93 4.46 -5.74
CA LEU A 77 -9.48 3.38 -4.93
C LEU A 77 -10.05 3.92 -3.61
N MET A 78 -9.31 4.79 -2.92
CA MET A 78 -9.76 5.43 -1.68
C MET A 78 -10.99 6.32 -1.91
N ALA A 79 -10.99 7.10 -3.00
CA ALA A 79 -12.16 7.90 -3.38
C ALA A 79 -13.37 7.02 -3.73
N ALA A 80 -13.15 5.94 -4.47
CA ALA A 80 -14.20 5.00 -4.86
C ALA A 80 -14.83 4.31 -3.65
N ASP A 81 -14.04 3.96 -2.64
CA ASP A 81 -14.52 3.46 -1.35
C ASP A 81 -15.37 4.52 -0.64
N LYS A 82 -14.83 5.73 -0.47
CA LYS A 82 -15.49 6.88 0.17
C LYS A 82 -16.84 7.24 -0.46
N PHE A 83 -16.93 7.17 -1.79
CA PHE A 83 -18.14 7.48 -2.56
C PHE A 83 -18.93 6.22 -2.97
N GLU A 84 -18.63 5.07 -2.37
CA GLU A 84 -19.37 3.80 -2.55
C GLU A 84 -19.53 3.38 -4.04
N VAL A 85 -18.48 3.53 -4.86
CA VAL A 85 -18.43 3.14 -6.29
C VAL A 85 -17.75 1.78 -6.46
N VAL A 86 -18.46 0.72 -6.10
CA VAL A 86 -17.91 -0.65 -6.02
C VAL A 86 -17.26 -1.14 -7.32
N SER A 87 -17.82 -0.80 -8.49
CA SER A 87 -17.25 -1.21 -9.77
C SER A 87 -15.89 -0.55 -10.04
N CYS A 88 -15.69 0.69 -9.57
CA CYS A 88 -14.41 1.39 -9.68
C CYS A 88 -13.37 0.76 -8.75
N MET A 89 -13.76 0.45 -7.50
CA MET A 89 -12.87 -0.22 -6.54
C MET A 89 -12.31 -1.52 -7.08
N LYS A 90 -13.17 -2.37 -7.67
CA LYS A 90 -12.75 -3.64 -8.29
C LYS A 90 -11.77 -3.42 -9.43
N LEU A 91 -12.04 -2.45 -10.31
CA LEU A 91 -11.18 -2.18 -11.45
C LEU A 91 -9.82 -1.58 -11.03
N CYS A 92 -9.81 -0.64 -10.08
CA CYS A 92 -8.60 -0.08 -9.48
C CYS A 92 -7.75 -1.18 -8.83
N GLY A 93 -8.36 -2.02 -7.99
CA GLY A 93 -7.67 -3.13 -7.33
C GLY A 93 -7.03 -4.09 -8.33
N GLN A 94 -7.78 -4.52 -9.36
CA GLN A 94 -7.24 -5.38 -10.40
C GLN A 94 -6.07 -4.72 -11.15
N ARG A 95 -6.22 -3.45 -11.54
CA ARG A 95 -5.15 -2.72 -12.25
C ARG A 95 -3.89 -2.57 -11.41
N LEU A 96 -4.03 -2.32 -10.11
CA LEU A 96 -2.90 -2.22 -9.18
C LEU A 96 -2.15 -3.56 -9.03
N ILE A 97 -2.87 -4.68 -9.06
CA ILE A 97 -2.28 -6.03 -9.03
C ILE A 97 -1.57 -6.35 -10.36
N ASP A 98 -2.17 -5.97 -11.49
CA ASP A 98 -1.61 -6.21 -12.82
C ASP A 98 -0.38 -5.33 -13.13
N LEU A 99 -0.29 -4.16 -12.51
CA LEU A 99 0.82 -3.23 -12.68
C LEU A 99 2.01 -3.62 -11.82
N SER A 100 3.22 -3.35 -12.32
CA SER A 100 4.41 -3.42 -11.49
C SER A 100 4.35 -2.36 -10.40
N MET A 101 4.27 -2.78 -9.14
CA MET A 101 4.38 -1.86 -8.02
C MET A 101 5.75 -1.18 -8.00
N ASN A 102 5.76 0.07 -7.54
CA ASN A 102 6.96 0.75 -7.09
C ASN A 102 6.94 0.86 -5.56
N LEU A 103 8.07 1.27 -4.96
CA LEU A 103 8.20 1.43 -3.50
C LEU A 103 7.04 2.21 -2.89
N GLU A 104 6.71 3.37 -3.46
CA GLU A 104 5.69 4.27 -2.90
C GLU A 104 4.32 3.61 -2.89
N SER A 105 3.91 3.00 -3.99
CA SER A 105 2.65 2.25 -4.08
C SER A 105 2.64 1.01 -3.17
N ALA A 106 3.75 0.28 -3.07
CA ALA A 106 3.84 -0.91 -2.24
C ALA A 106 3.72 -0.56 -0.75
N VAL A 107 4.43 0.47 -0.28
CA VAL A 107 4.31 0.97 1.10
C VAL A 107 2.87 1.37 1.40
N ARG A 108 2.24 2.16 0.51
CA ARG A 108 0.85 2.57 0.68
C ARG A 108 -0.13 1.40 0.68
N CYS A 109 0.09 0.37 -0.14
CA CYS A 109 -0.71 -0.85 -0.14
C CYS A 109 -0.62 -1.60 1.19
N LEU A 110 0.57 -1.69 1.79
CA LEU A 110 0.78 -2.34 3.08
C LEU A 110 0.03 -1.64 4.23
N ASP A 111 -0.15 -0.32 4.13
CA ASP A 111 -0.84 0.50 5.13
C ASP A 111 -2.35 0.71 4.82
N LEU A 112 -2.89 0.01 3.81
CA LEU A 112 -4.31 0.15 3.46
C LEU A 112 -5.22 -0.31 4.62
N PRO A 113 -6.27 0.47 4.94
CA PRO A 113 -7.28 0.05 5.91
C PRO A 113 -7.90 -1.29 5.56
N CYS A 114 -8.01 -2.19 6.55
CA CYS A 114 -8.58 -3.53 6.37
C CYS A 114 -10.07 -3.53 5.96
N CYS A 115 -10.78 -2.42 6.15
CA CYS A 115 -12.18 -2.29 5.73
C CYS A 115 -12.35 -2.15 4.21
N ILE A 116 -11.28 -1.87 3.46
CA ILE A 116 -11.32 -1.79 2.00
C ILE A 116 -11.35 -3.20 1.44
N SER A 117 -12.37 -3.51 0.64
CA SER A 117 -12.61 -4.86 0.10
C SER A 117 -11.44 -5.50 -0.68
N MET A 118 -10.48 -4.70 -1.16
CA MET A 118 -9.32 -5.17 -1.93
C MET A 118 -8.00 -5.12 -1.13
N ALA A 119 -8.05 -4.75 0.15
CA ALA A 119 -6.86 -4.53 0.97
C ALA A 119 -5.96 -5.77 1.03
N ASP A 120 -6.51 -6.95 1.33
CA ASP A 120 -5.72 -8.18 1.48
C ASP A 120 -4.95 -8.52 0.19
N ALA A 121 -5.63 -8.50 -0.97
CA ALA A 121 -5.00 -8.80 -2.25
C ALA A 121 -3.91 -7.78 -2.62
N LEU A 122 -4.10 -6.50 -2.30
CA LEU A 122 -3.10 -5.45 -2.53
C LEU A 122 -1.92 -5.54 -1.57
N GLN A 123 -2.18 -5.90 -0.31
CA GLN A 123 -1.13 -6.16 0.68
C GLN A 123 -0.30 -7.39 0.30
N GLU A 124 -0.93 -8.46 -0.20
CA GLU A 124 -0.22 -9.63 -0.73
C GLU A 124 0.66 -9.27 -1.94
N ALA A 125 0.13 -8.50 -2.89
CA ALA A 125 0.89 -8.04 -4.05
C ALA A 125 2.09 -7.15 -3.63
N ALA A 126 1.91 -6.29 -2.63
CA ALA A 126 2.99 -5.47 -2.09
C ALA A 126 4.06 -6.30 -1.36
N GLN A 127 3.65 -7.31 -0.58
CA GLN A 127 4.58 -8.25 0.04
C GLN A 127 5.38 -9.02 -1.01
N LYS A 128 4.75 -9.48 -2.10
CA LYS A 128 5.46 -10.13 -3.22
C LYS A 128 6.47 -9.20 -3.87
N PHE A 129 6.11 -7.93 -4.12
CA PHE A 129 7.05 -6.93 -4.63
C PHE A 129 8.32 -6.85 -3.76
N PHE A 130 8.17 -6.77 -2.45
CA PHE A 130 9.30 -6.72 -1.51
C PHE A 130 10.08 -8.04 -1.43
N ALA A 131 9.37 -9.17 -1.45
CA ALA A 131 9.96 -10.51 -1.40
C ALA A 131 10.73 -10.88 -2.67
N GLU A 132 10.36 -10.36 -3.83
CA GLU A 132 10.93 -10.74 -5.13
C GLU A 132 11.89 -9.70 -5.71
N SER A 133 11.82 -8.45 -5.27
CA SER A 133 12.70 -7.38 -5.75
C SER A 133 14.17 -7.62 -5.43
N GLY A 134 14.95 -7.97 -6.46
CA GLY A 134 16.40 -8.17 -6.36
C GLY A 134 17.18 -6.93 -5.91
N ARG A 135 16.57 -5.74 -5.92
CA ARG A 135 17.14 -4.51 -5.35
C ARG A 135 17.46 -4.69 -3.87
N TYR A 136 16.54 -5.28 -3.10
CA TYR A 136 16.67 -5.41 -1.66
C TYR A 136 17.59 -6.54 -1.23
N LYS A 137 18.12 -7.32 -2.19
CA LYS A 137 19.20 -8.27 -1.95
C LYS A 137 20.41 -7.56 -1.33
N LYS A 138 20.77 -6.39 -1.86
CA LYS A 138 21.85 -5.53 -1.35
C LYS A 138 21.39 -4.71 -0.15
N PHE A 139 21.00 -5.41 0.90
CA PHE A 139 20.32 -4.85 2.06
C PHE A 139 21.02 -3.61 2.68
N PRO A 140 22.37 -3.56 2.85
CA PRO A 140 23.05 -2.39 3.39
C PRO A 140 22.88 -1.11 2.56
N GLU A 141 22.73 -1.23 1.24
CA GLU A 141 22.63 -0.07 0.32
C GLU A 141 21.26 0.64 0.42
N PHE A 142 20.24 -0.04 0.96
CA PHE A 142 18.85 0.45 0.94
C PHE A 142 18.25 0.67 2.32
N GLN A 143 19.02 0.63 3.40
CA GLN A 143 18.47 0.73 4.76
C GLN A 143 17.61 1.98 4.99
N ASP A 144 18.01 3.15 4.49
CA ASP A 144 17.24 4.40 4.63
C ASP A 144 15.87 4.33 3.95
N GLU A 145 15.79 3.60 2.83
CA GLU A 145 14.53 3.33 2.15
C GLU A 145 13.67 2.38 2.98
N LEU A 146 14.27 1.31 3.49
CA LEU A 146 13.59 0.29 4.29
C LEU A 146 13.07 0.81 5.62
N MET A 147 13.67 1.86 6.18
CA MET A 147 13.12 2.53 7.37
C MET A 147 11.69 3.07 7.16
N ARG A 148 11.28 3.30 5.92
CA ARG A 148 9.92 3.75 5.55
C ARG A 148 8.96 2.60 5.23
N VAL A 149 9.42 1.35 5.28
CA VAL A 149 8.62 0.18 4.92
C VAL A 149 7.89 -0.37 6.16
N PRO A 150 6.56 -0.61 6.08
CA PRO A 150 5.79 -1.21 7.17
C PRO A 150 6.22 -2.65 7.50
N PHE A 151 5.76 -3.15 8.65
CA PHE A 151 6.13 -4.46 9.19
C PHE A 151 6.04 -5.60 8.17
N LEU A 152 4.93 -5.70 7.44
CA LEU A 152 4.71 -6.75 6.45
C LEU A 152 5.74 -6.73 5.31
N GLY A 153 6.16 -5.53 4.88
CA GLY A 153 7.19 -5.39 3.84
C GLY A 153 8.59 -5.74 4.35
N ILE A 154 8.92 -5.30 5.58
CA ILE A 154 10.19 -5.68 6.22
C ILE A 154 10.27 -7.18 6.44
N MET A 155 9.19 -7.80 6.92
CA MET A 155 9.15 -9.25 7.11
C MET A 155 9.29 -9.99 5.77
N ALA A 156 8.64 -9.51 4.71
CA ALA A 156 8.79 -10.08 3.37
C ALA A 156 10.24 -10.01 2.87
N ILE A 157 10.96 -8.90 3.12
CA ILE A 157 12.38 -8.77 2.78
C ILE A 157 13.24 -9.69 3.64
N LEU A 158 13.07 -9.63 4.96
CA LEU A 158 13.86 -10.40 5.91
C LEU A 158 13.67 -11.90 5.78
N THR A 159 12.58 -12.36 5.15
CA THR A 159 12.29 -13.79 4.89
C THR A 159 13.04 -14.33 3.65
N ARG A 160 13.74 -13.46 2.92
CA ARG A 160 14.51 -13.85 1.73
C ARG A 160 15.84 -14.52 2.10
N ASN A 161 16.02 -15.75 1.65
CA ASN A 161 17.22 -16.55 1.85
C ASN A 161 18.50 -16.05 1.12
N ASP A 162 18.40 -15.02 0.29
CA ASP A 162 19.50 -14.51 -0.54
C ASP A 162 20.00 -13.11 -0.15
N LEU A 163 19.59 -12.58 1.01
CA LEU A 163 20.02 -11.25 1.47
C LEU A 163 21.55 -11.17 1.67
N GLU A 164 22.16 -10.16 1.06
CA GLU A 164 23.58 -9.81 1.23
C GLU A 164 23.71 -8.87 2.43
N VAL A 165 23.93 -9.44 3.63
CA VAL A 165 24.20 -8.68 4.84
C VAL A 165 25.69 -8.73 5.20
N ALA A 166 26.24 -7.61 5.68
CA ALA A 166 27.65 -7.55 6.08
C ALA A 166 27.96 -8.46 7.29
N SER A 167 27.01 -8.59 8.22
CA SER A 167 27.05 -9.53 9.34
C SER A 167 25.65 -9.71 9.94
N GLU A 168 25.47 -10.77 10.72
CA GLU A 168 24.24 -10.98 11.49
C GLU A 168 23.98 -9.83 12.48
N VAL A 169 25.05 -9.30 13.09
CA VAL A 169 24.97 -8.16 14.01
C VAL A 169 24.46 -6.91 13.29
N ALA A 170 24.86 -6.68 12.04
CA ALA A 170 24.36 -5.56 11.24
C ALA A 170 22.88 -5.71 10.89
N ALA A 171 22.40 -6.93 10.65
CA ALA A 171 20.98 -7.20 10.45
C ALA A 171 20.18 -6.97 11.74
N TYR A 172 20.69 -7.40 12.90
CA TYR A 172 20.07 -7.13 14.21
C TYR A 172 20.01 -5.63 14.53
N ASP A 173 21.11 -4.90 14.31
CA ASP A 173 21.14 -3.45 14.52
C ASP A 173 20.05 -2.74 13.70
N PHE A 174 19.91 -3.12 12.43
CA PHE A 174 18.87 -2.59 11.57
C PHE A 174 17.46 -2.87 12.14
N VAL A 175 17.13 -4.13 12.47
CA VAL A 175 15.76 -4.45 12.93
C VAL A 175 15.43 -3.78 14.25
N ILE A 176 16.42 -3.59 15.14
CA ILE A 176 16.25 -2.84 16.39
C ILE A 176 15.97 -1.38 16.09
N ARG A 177 16.76 -0.71 15.24
CA ARG A 177 16.49 0.67 14.81
C ARG A 177 15.12 0.81 14.17
N TRP A 178 14.76 -0.11 13.27
CA TRP A 178 13.48 -0.10 12.58
C TRP A 178 12.31 -0.23 13.56
N ALA A 179 12.37 -1.20 14.48
CA ALA A 179 11.30 -1.42 15.46
C ALA A 179 11.15 -0.23 16.40
N CYS A 180 12.25 0.36 16.88
CA CYS A 180 12.21 1.57 17.71
C CYS A 180 11.64 2.79 16.98
N SER A 181 11.82 2.87 15.66
CA SER A 181 11.28 3.96 14.85
C SER A 181 9.77 3.82 14.61
N TRP A 182 9.27 2.62 14.36
CA TRP A 182 7.85 2.36 14.07
C TRP A 182 7.00 2.16 15.33
N TYR A 183 7.61 1.69 16.41
CA TYR A 183 6.96 1.42 17.69
C TYR A 183 7.71 2.18 18.81
N PRO A 184 7.37 3.46 19.05
CA PRO A 184 7.97 4.24 20.12
C PRO A 184 7.69 3.66 21.52
N ASP A 185 6.62 2.87 21.66
CA ASP A 185 6.36 2.12 22.87
C ASP A 185 7.35 0.94 23.02
N SER A 186 8.07 0.95 24.14
CA SER A 186 9.16 0.01 24.39
C SER A 186 8.68 -1.44 24.58
N GLU A 187 7.43 -1.66 24.96
CA GLU A 187 6.86 -2.99 25.14
C GLU A 187 6.43 -3.60 23.81
N GLU A 188 5.71 -2.84 23.00
CA GLU A 188 5.32 -3.27 21.65
C GLU A 188 6.54 -3.50 20.75
N SER A 189 7.52 -2.60 20.77
CA SER A 189 8.78 -2.76 20.03
C SER A 189 9.51 -4.06 20.41
N ARG A 190 9.61 -4.33 21.72
CA ARG A 190 10.23 -5.57 22.23
C ARG A 190 9.46 -6.80 21.80
N ARG A 191 8.12 -6.75 21.82
CA ARG A 191 7.24 -7.84 21.38
C ARG A 191 7.48 -8.16 19.89
N ILE A 192 7.48 -7.14 19.03
CA ILE A 192 7.72 -7.28 17.60
C ILE A 192 9.12 -7.86 17.32
N LEU A 193 10.15 -7.34 18.00
CA LEU A 193 11.52 -7.81 17.86
C LEU A 193 11.67 -9.29 18.25
N SER A 194 11.25 -9.64 19.46
CA SER A 194 11.44 -10.98 20.05
C SER A 194 10.60 -12.06 19.36
N SER A 195 9.37 -11.73 18.96
CA SER A 195 8.43 -12.72 18.42
C SER A 195 8.59 -12.94 16.92
N PHE A 196 9.01 -11.92 16.17
CA PHE A 196 8.98 -11.95 14.71
C PHE A 196 10.34 -11.67 14.07
N LEU A 197 10.97 -10.53 14.38
CA LEU A 197 12.14 -10.08 13.62
C LEU A 197 13.42 -10.86 13.94
N ILE A 198 13.73 -11.07 15.23
CA ILE A 198 14.93 -11.80 15.65
C ILE A 198 14.92 -13.25 15.15
N PRO A 199 13.84 -14.03 15.35
CA PRO A 199 13.76 -15.39 14.82
C PRO A 199 13.97 -15.45 13.30
N THR A 200 13.41 -14.48 12.57
CA THR A 200 13.54 -14.42 11.11
C THR A 200 15.00 -14.24 10.71
N VAL A 201 15.72 -13.28 11.30
CA VAL A 201 17.16 -13.05 11.01
C VAL A 201 18.01 -14.28 11.36
N SER A 202 17.72 -14.96 12.49
CA SER A 202 18.43 -16.18 12.87
C SER A 202 18.25 -17.33 11.86
N VAL A 203 17.03 -17.53 11.36
CA VAL A 203 16.71 -18.55 10.34
C VAL A 203 17.46 -18.26 9.03
N HIS A 204 17.63 -16.99 8.66
CA HIS A 204 18.38 -16.60 7.47
C HIS A 204 19.83 -17.04 7.53
N LYS A 205 20.47 -16.85 8.68
CA LYS A 205 21.85 -17.27 8.87
C LYS A 205 22.01 -18.78 8.81
N ALA A 206 21.09 -19.53 9.41
CA ALA A 206 21.09 -20.99 9.32
C ALA A 206 21.03 -21.46 7.86
N ASN A 207 20.17 -20.84 7.04
CA ASN A 207 20.04 -21.14 5.62
C ASN A 207 21.28 -20.76 4.79
N ALA A 208 21.88 -19.60 5.07
CA ALA A 208 23.10 -19.15 4.40
C ALA A 208 24.28 -20.11 4.64
N LEU A 209 24.49 -20.53 5.90
CA LEU A 209 25.53 -21.51 6.26
C LEU A 209 25.31 -22.86 5.57
N LEU A 210 24.06 -23.32 5.46
CA LEU A 210 23.72 -24.55 4.73
C LEU A 210 24.02 -24.43 3.22
N SER A 211 23.70 -23.28 2.62
CA SER A 211 24.00 -23.02 1.20
C SER A 211 25.51 -23.03 0.91
N ASP A 212 26.30 -22.33 1.74
CA ASP A 212 27.76 -22.29 1.63
C ASP A 212 28.38 -23.69 1.82
N PHE A 213 27.87 -24.46 2.79
CA PHE A 213 28.28 -25.84 3.01
C PHE A 213 28.00 -26.72 1.79
N ILE A 214 26.78 -26.64 1.22
CA ILE A 214 26.42 -27.40 0.01
C ILE A 214 27.30 -27.00 -1.18
N GLN A 215 27.60 -25.71 -1.35
CA GLN A 215 28.44 -25.23 -2.43
C GLN A 215 29.90 -25.71 -2.29
N SER A 216 30.43 -25.71 -1.06
CA SER A 216 31.76 -26.25 -0.75
C SER A 216 31.82 -27.76 -1.03
N MET A 217 30.81 -28.52 -0.58
CA MET A 217 30.70 -29.97 -0.85
C MET A 217 30.62 -30.27 -2.36
N LYS A 218 29.87 -29.49 -3.14
CA LYS A 218 29.81 -29.62 -4.60
C LYS A 218 31.14 -29.32 -5.29
N SER A 219 31.96 -28.42 -4.74
CA SER A 219 33.30 -28.11 -5.24
C SER A 219 34.26 -29.27 -4.98
N ILE A 220 34.19 -29.86 -3.78
CA ILE A 220 35.02 -31.00 -3.38
C ILE A 220 34.68 -32.25 -4.21
N LEU A 221 33.40 -32.52 -4.49
CA LEU A 221 32.96 -33.69 -5.26
C LEU A 221 33.20 -33.57 -6.78
N LYS A 222 33.64 -32.42 -7.29
CA LYS A 222 33.99 -32.21 -8.70
C LYS A 222 35.51 -32.28 -8.97
N GLN A 223 36.32 -32.53 -7.95
CA GLN A 223 37.76 -32.85 -8.06
C GLN A 223 37.97 -34.35 -7.94
#